data_AF-A0A1T4QVQ4-F1
#
_entry.id   AF-A0A1T4QVQ4-F1
#
_cell.length_a   1.000
_cell.length_b   1.000
_cell.length_c   1.000
_cell.angle_alpha   90.00
_cell.angle_beta   90.00
_cell.angle_gamma   90.00
#
_symmetry.space_group_name_H-M   'P 1'
#
loop_
_entity.id
_entity.type
_entity.pdbx_description
1 polymer ?
#
loop_
_entity_poly.entity_id
_entity_poly.type
_entity_poly.pdbx_seq_one_letter_code
_entity_poly.pdbx_strand_id
1 'polypeptide(L)'
;MIEDKCILIKNVYYMLSYAFQYLKQSQYQNLQPEDFENIYELLSEILIRGITQQLKQGLYREYIPVSDDIPTVRGRISIDNSIKLKLQQKQKLHCDFDELSENNIFNQILKSISLILLPKIKNDKKKKIHYLMSYFQNVEQIHPYSIHWNRLKYQRSNKNYEMLINICHFIVDGLLLSTDDGNYKIANFIDEERMHALFEKFVLQYYRSTRPELHAAPAGIPWAVQSTGDTLEYLPAMITDITLRDAKNNKTLIIDTKYYGETMQKQYDKATYHSNNMYQLLSYIKNKEVEVGGKVGGILLYAKTQEVVVPNQEFELLGNYYSLKTLDLNQDFEAIKNTLDNIALNYFC
;
A
#
# COMPACT_ATOMS: atom_id res chain seq x y z
N MET A 1 -28.41 -5.44 -6.30
CA MET A 1 -28.13 -4.09 -6.82
C MET A 1 -27.04 -3.52 -5.93
N ILE A 2 -25.83 -3.36 -6.45
CA ILE A 2 -24.70 -2.88 -5.66
C ILE A 2 -24.76 -1.36 -5.78
N GLU A 3 -25.27 -0.70 -4.74
CA GLU A 3 -25.24 0.75 -4.63
C GLU A 3 -23.77 1.19 -4.60
N ASP A 4 -23.40 1.99 -5.61
CA ASP A 4 -22.04 2.48 -5.84
C ASP A 4 -21.56 3.27 -4.61
N LYS A 5 -20.73 2.68 -3.75
CA LYS A 5 -20.02 3.34 -2.63
C LYS A 5 -18.96 4.32 -3.17
N CYS A 6 -19.38 5.37 -3.87
CA CYS A 6 -18.49 6.31 -4.54
C CYS A 6 -17.81 7.24 -3.52
N ILE A 7 -16.52 7.00 -3.27
CA ILE A 7 -15.59 8.02 -2.78
C ILE A 7 -15.13 8.85 -3.98
N LEU A 8 -14.95 10.15 -3.81
CA LEU A 8 -14.34 10.99 -4.83
C LEU A 8 -12.94 10.47 -5.20
N ILE A 9 -12.73 10.14 -6.48
CA ILE A 9 -11.45 9.62 -7.00
C ILE A 9 -10.30 10.57 -6.71
N LYS A 10 -10.57 11.89 -6.69
CA LYS A 10 -9.59 12.90 -6.27
C LYS A 10 -9.07 12.67 -4.85
N ASN A 11 -9.93 12.27 -3.92
CA ASN A 11 -9.53 12.02 -2.54
C ASN A 11 -8.77 10.70 -2.42
N VAL A 12 -9.08 9.70 -3.25
CA VAL A 12 -8.23 8.49 -3.36
C VAL A 12 -6.83 8.85 -3.86
N TYR A 13 -6.72 9.72 -4.86
CA TYR A 13 -5.40 10.21 -5.31
C TYR A 13 -4.64 10.90 -4.18
N TYR A 14 -5.30 11.80 -3.44
CA TYR A 14 -4.67 12.45 -2.31
C TYR A 14 -4.23 11.46 -1.23
N MET A 15 -5.06 10.48 -0.87
CA MET A 15 -4.70 9.40 0.06
C MET A 15 -3.48 8.62 -0.42
N LEU A 16 -3.45 8.23 -1.70
CA LEU A 16 -2.28 7.60 -2.33
C LEU A 16 -1.05 8.51 -2.24
N SER A 17 -1.20 9.82 -2.46
CA SER A 17 -0.08 10.77 -2.43
C SER A 17 0.57 10.92 -1.05
N TYR A 18 -0.21 10.74 0.02
CA TYR A 18 0.32 10.67 1.38
C TYR A 18 0.89 9.29 1.68
N ALA A 19 0.19 8.21 1.30
CA ALA A 19 0.62 6.84 1.51
C ALA A 19 1.95 6.51 0.78
N PHE A 20 2.17 7.13 -0.38
CA PHE A 20 3.34 6.97 -1.24
C PHE A 20 3.99 8.33 -1.50
N GLN A 21 4.89 8.76 -0.60
CA GLN A 21 5.53 10.08 -0.61
C GLN A 21 6.15 10.50 -1.97
N TYR A 22 6.54 9.54 -2.81
CA TYR A 22 7.08 9.79 -4.16
C TYR A 22 6.06 10.41 -5.13
N LEU A 23 4.75 10.24 -4.90
CA LEU A 23 3.70 10.92 -5.67
C LEU A 23 3.67 12.44 -5.47
N LYS A 24 4.42 12.98 -4.51
CA LYS A 24 4.57 14.44 -4.32
C LYS A 24 5.60 15.07 -5.28
N GLN A 25 6.28 14.27 -6.09
CA GLN A 25 7.25 14.77 -7.08
C GLN A 25 6.58 15.60 -8.20
N SER A 26 7.34 16.53 -8.76
CA SER A 26 6.88 17.52 -9.76
C SER A 26 6.13 16.91 -10.95
N GLN A 27 6.51 15.71 -11.40
CA GLN A 27 5.87 15.03 -12.53
C GLN A 27 4.40 14.61 -12.27
N TYR A 28 3.99 14.53 -11.01
CA TYR A 28 2.64 14.17 -10.58
C TYR A 28 1.84 15.39 -10.12
N GLN A 29 2.45 16.56 -9.92
CA GLN A 29 1.77 17.79 -9.48
C GLN A 29 0.75 18.31 -10.51
N ASN A 30 0.95 18.00 -11.79
CA ASN A 30 0.02 18.36 -12.87
C ASN A 30 -1.06 17.29 -13.11
N LEU A 31 -1.20 16.28 -12.24
CA LEU A 31 -2.36 15.40 -12.29
C LEU A 31 -3.54 16.18 -11.72
N GLN A 32 -4.54 16.47 -12.56
CA GLN A 32 -5.84 16.96 -12.13
C GLN A 32 -6.70 15.74 -11.82
N PRO A 33 -6.91 15.39 -10.53
CA PRO A 33 -7.60 14.15 -10.19
C PRO A 33 -9.09 14.17 -10.56
N GLU A 34 -9.63 15.35 -10.84
CA GLU A 34 -11.00 15.59 -11.31
C GLU A 34 -11.26 15.04 -12.73
N ASP A 35 -10.22 14.72 -13.50
CA ASP A 35 -10.33 14.21 -14.86
C ASP A 35 -10.62 12.69 -14.94
N PHE A 36 -10.61 11.98 -13.81
CA PHE A 36 -10.72 10.52 -13.79
C PHE A 36 -12.13 10.05 -13.42
N GLU A 37 -12.74 9.28 -14.32
CA GLU A 37 -14.07 8.68 -14.13
C GLU A 37 -14.04 7.41 -13.26
N ASN A 38 -12.91 6.70 -13.21
CA ASN A 38 -12.74 5.51 -12.38
C ASN A 38 -11.33 5.44 -11.78
N ILE A 39 -11.15 4.57 -10.78
CA ILE A 39 -9.86 4.40 -10.11
C ILE A 39 -8.77 3.78 -11.02
N TYR A 40 -9.14 2.96 -11.99
CA TYR A 40 -8.22 2.36 -12.95
C TYR A 40 -7.62 3.39 -13.91
N GLU A 41 -8.38 4.41 -14.28
CA GLU A 41 -7.94 5.57 -15.05
C GLU A 41 -6.88 6.37 -14.28
N LEU A 42 -7.09 6.55 -12.97
CA LEU A 42 -6.12 7.21 -12.10
C LEU A 42 -4.84 6.37 -11.98
N LEU A 43 -4.96 5.09 -11.62
CA LEU A 43 -3.82 4.19 -11.40
C LEU A 43 -3.00 3.99 -12.68
N SER A 44 -3.67 3.86 -13.83
CA SER A 44 -2.98 3.75 -15.13
C SER A 44 -2.23 5.03 -15.50
N GLU A 45 -2.79 6.22 -15.22
CA GLU A 45 -2.08 7.48 -15.47
C GLU A 45 -0.85 7.60 -14.56
N ILE A 46 -0.96 7.22 -13.28
CA ILE A 46 0.18 7.18 -12.36
C ILE A 46 1.27 6.23 -12.88
N LEU A 47 0.89 5.02 -13.31
CA LEU A 47 1.83 4.04 -13.87
C LEU A 47 2.47 4.55 -15.17
N ILE A 48 1.69 5.14 -16.09
CA ILE A 48 2.20 5.70 -17.35
C ILE A 48 3.30 6.73 -17.06
N ARG A 49 3.03 7.69 -16.16
CA ARG A 49 4.02 8.72 -15.80
C ARG A 49 5.25 8.11 -15.10
N GLY A 50 5.02 7.16 -14.20
CA GLY A 50 6.07 6.44 -13.49
C GLY A 50 6.99 5.66 -14.41
N ILE A 51 6.43 4.83 -15.28
CA ILE A 51 7.17 4.04 -16.27
C ILE A 51 7.89 4.98 -17.25
N THR A 52 7.26 6.07 -17.67
CA THR A 52 7.91 7.08 -18.52
C THR A 52 9.14 7.67 -17.84
N GLN A 53 9.06 8.01 -16.56
CA GLN A 53 10.20 8.49 -15.80
C GLN A 53 11.28 7.41 -15.68
N GLN A 54 10.88 6.16 -15.42
CA GLN A 54 11.81 5.06 -15.29
C GLN A 54 12.57 4.80 -16.60
N LEU A 55 11.88 4.86 -17.74
CA LEU A 55 12.52 4.73 -19.05
C LEU A 55 13.50 5.86 -19.34
N LYS A 56 13.22 7.09 -18.90
CA LYS A 56 14.18 8.22 -19.01
C LYS A 56 15.44 8.01 -18.18
N GLN A 57 15.35 7.31 -17.06
CA GLN A 57 16.49 6.96 -16.20
C GLN A 57 17.21 5.68 -16.66
N GLY A 58 16.59 4.91 -17.55
CA GLY A 58 17.01 3.56 -17.93
C GLY A 58 16.31 2.49 -17.10
N LEU A 59 15.97 1.37 -17.74
CA LEU A 59 15.48 0.20 -17.02
C LEU A 59 16.57 -0.33 -16.11
N TYR A 60 16.18 -0.69 -14.89
CA TYR A 60 17.05 -1.41 -13.97
C TYR A 60 17.47 -2.74 -14.61
N ARG A 61 18.75 -3.09 -14.44
CA ARG A 61 19.37 -4.29 -15.01
C ARG A 61 20.13 -5.04 -13.94
N GLU A 62 20.13 -6.35 -14.06
CA GLU A 62 20.83 -7.26 -13.15
C GLU A 62 21.74 -8.19 -13.95
N TYR A 63 22.85 -8.60 -13.31
CA TYR A 63 23.73 -9.60 -13.88
C TYR A 63 23.11 -10.98 -13.66
N ILE A 64 22.81 -11.68 -14.74
CA ILE A 64 22.35 -13.06 -14.72
C ILE A 64 23.49 -13.98 -15.16
N PRO A 65 23.75 -15.09 -14.43
CA PRO A 65 24.74 -16.06 -14.86
C PRO A 65 24.20 -16.81 -16.08
N VAL A 66 24.98 -16.82 -17.16
CA VAL A 66 24.70 -17.51 -18.41
C VAL A 66 25.79 -18.54 -18.65
N SER A 67 25.38 -19.72 -19.09
CA SER A 67 26.27 -20.81 -19.47
C SER A 67 25.93 -21.22 -20.90
N ASP A 68 26.83 -20.97 -21.84
CA ASP A 68 26.55 -21.14 -23.29
C ASP A 68 27.77 -21.59 -24.11
N ASP A 69 27.49 -22.24 -25.24
CA ASP A 69 28.48 -22.73 -26.21
C ASP A 69 28.75 -21.68 -27.29
N ILE A 70 29.78 -20.88 -27.08
CA ILE A 70 30.13 -19.73 -27.94
C ILE A 70 31.44 -19.94 -28.71
N PRO A 71 31.58 -19.37 -29.92
CA PRO A 71 32.80 -19.51 -30.73
C PRO A 71 33.96 -18.65 -30.22
N THR A 72 33.69 -17.69 -29.32
CA THR A 72 34.66 -16.77 -28.74
C THR A 72 34.77 -16.98 -27.23
N VAL A 73 35.85 -16.51 -26.61
CA VAL A 73 36.00 -16.59 -25.15
C VAL A 73 35.25 -15.44 -24.48
N ARG A 74 34.34 -15.76 -23.55
CA ARG A 74 33.64 -14.79 -22.70
C ARG A 74 33.57 -15.33 -21.28
N GLY A 75 33.98 -14.56 -20.28
CA GLY A 75 33.97 -15.02 -18.87
C GLY A 75 34.87 -16.23 -18.63
N ARG A 76 34.38 -17.20 -17.85
CA ARG A 76 35.11 -18.41 -17.44
C ARG A 76 34.85 -19.55 -18.42
N ILE A 77 35.91 -20.15 -18.95
CA ILE A 77 35.80 -21.35 -19.79
C ILE A 77 35.61 -22.58 -18.91
N SER A 78 34.57 -23.37 -19.18
CA SER A 78 34.43 -24.72 -18.64
C SER A 78 35.24 -25.68 -19.49
N ILE A 79 36.40 -26.08 -18.98
CA ILE A 79 37.35 -26.94 -19.70
C ILE A 79 36.70 -28.30 -20.01
N ASP A 80 36.03 -28.92 -19.03
CA ASP A 80 35.42 -30.24 -19.19
C ASP A 80 34.33 -30.27 -20.28
N ASN A 81 33.45 -29.26 -20.29
CA ASN A 81 32.40 -29.16 -21.30
C ASN A 81 32.99 -28.77 -22.68
N SER A 82 33.99 -27.89 -22.71
CA SER A 82 34.67 -27.52 -23.96
C SER A 82 35.43 -28.68 -24.60
N ILE A 83 36.03 -29.58 -23.82
CA ILE A 83 36.66 -30.80 -24.33
C ILE A 83 35.60 -31.69 -25.00
N LYS A 84 34.42 -31.86 -24.39
CA LYS A 84 33.31 -32.63 -24.99
C LYS A 84 32.85 -32.04 -26.33
N LEU A 85 32.73 -30.71 -26.43
CA LEU A 85 32.39 -30.03 -27.68
C LEU A 85 33.43 -30.26 -28.77
N LYS A 86 34.72 -30.20 -28.40
CA LYS A 86 35.83 -30.46 -29.33
C LYS A 86 35.85 -31.92 -29.81
N LEU A 87 35.55 -32.88 -28.93
CA LEU A 87 35.38 -34.29 -29.30
C LEU A 87 34.21 -34.49 -30.28
N GLN A 88 33.15 -33.68 -30.16
CA GLN A 88 32.04 -33.62 -31.13
C GLN A 88 32.35 -32.79 -32.39
N GLN A 89 33.60 -32.36 -32.58
CA GLN A 89 34.05 -31.50 -33.69
C GLN A 89 33.31 -30.16 -33.82
N LYS A 90 32.70 -29.67 -32.73
CA LYS A 90 32.08 -28.34 -32.69
C LYS A 90 33.16 -27.30 -32.42
N GLN A 91 33.23 -26.25 -33.24
CA GLN A 91 34.15 -25.11 -33.08
C GLN A 91 33.61 -24.08 -32.08
N LYS A 92 33.32 -24.54 -30.85
CA LYS A 92 32.74 -23.74 -29.77
C LYS A 92 33.41 -24.09 -28.44
N LEU A 93 33.41 -23.14 -27.51
CA LEU A 93 33.82 -23.30 -26.12
C LEU A 93 32.60 -23.12 -25.23
N HIS A 94 32.48 -23.95 -24.21
CA HIS A 94 31.46 -23.78 -23.17
C HIS A 94 31.97 -22.76 -22.17
N CYS A 95 31.25 -21.65 -22.05
CA CYS A 95 31.66 -20.51 -21.24
C CYS A 95 30.55 -20.10 -20.27
N ASP A 96 30.95 -19.85 -19.01
CA ASP A 96 30.12 -19.29 -17.96
C ASP A 96 30.45 -17.80 -17.81
N PHE A 97 29.48 -16.93 -18.03
CA PHE A 97 29.66 -15.48 -17.96
C PHE A 97 28.40 -14.79 -17.46
N ASP A 98 28.57 -13.58 -16.92
CA ASP A 98 27.45 -12.77 -16.50
C ASP A 98 26.96 -11.88 -17.65
N GLU A 99 25.65 -11.92 -17.90
CA GLU A 99 24.99 -11.06 -18.86
C GLU A 99 24.13 -10.02 -18.14
N LEU A 100 24.23 -8.76 -18.58
CA LEU A 100 23.45 -7.68 -18.02
C LEU A 100 22.06 -7.66 -18.65
N SER A 101 21.05 -8.14 -17.91
CA SER A 101 19.69 -8.30 -18.40
C SER A 101 18.72 -7.31 -17.75
N GLU A 102 17.79 -6.78 -18.55
CA GLU A 102 16.64 -6.01 -18.06
C GLU A 102 15.46 -6.89 -17.66
N ASN A 103 15.51 -8.20 -17.91
CA ASN A 103 14.48 -9.17 -17.51
C ASN A 103 14.57 -9.52 -16.01
N ASN A 104 14.37 -8.53 -15.13
CA ASN A 104 14.27 -8.73 -13.69
C ASN A 104 12.82 -8.62 -13.21
N ILE A 105 12.59 -9.11 -11.98
CA ILE A 105 11.25 -9.16 -11.37
C ILE A 105 10.53 -7.81 -11.37
N PHE A 106 11.24 -6.70 -11.16
CA PHE A 106 10.61 -5.38 -11.11
C PHE A 106 10.06 -4.97 -12.47
N ASN A 107 10.84 -5.15 -13.54
CA ASN A 107 10.39 -4.88 -14.90
C ASN A 107 9.29 -5.84 -15.35
N GLN A 108 9.37 -7.12 -14.96
CA GLN A 108 8.32 -8.11 -15.23
C GLN A 108 6.98 -7.71 -14.59
N ILE A 109 7.01 -7.26 -13.33
CA ILE A 109 5.83 -6.76 -12.62
C ILE A 109 5.23 -5.55 -13.36
N LEU A 110 6.05 -4.53 -13.67
CA LEU A 110 5.56 -3.34 -14.37
C LEU A 110 4.91 -3.70 -15.71
N LYS A 111 5.53 -4.62 -16.47
CA LYS A 111 4.99 -5.10 -17.75
C LYS A 111 3.67 -5.82 -17.57
N SER A 112 3.62 -6.84 -16.73
CA SER A 112 2.43 -7.65 -16.50
C SER A 112 1.25 -6.81 -16.02
N ILE A 113 1.46 -5.95 -15.03
CA ILE A 113 0.35 -5.18 -14.42
C ILE A 113 -0.16 -4.10 -15.37
N SER A 114 0.73 -3.46 -16.13
CA SER A 114 0.30 -2.49 -17.15
C SER A 114 -0.58 -3.14 -18.22
N LEU A 115 -0.26 -4.36 -18.63
CA LEU A 115 -1.06 -5.12 -19.61
C LEU A 115 -2.40 -5.56 -19.03
N ILE A 116 -2.43 -5.97 -17.75
CA ILE A 116 -3.67 -6.38 -17.07
C ILE A 116 -4.67 -5.22 -16.97
N LEU A 117 -4.22 -3.97 -16.86
CA LEU A 117 -5.12 -2.81 -16.79
C LEU A 117 -5.79 -2.44 -18.11
N LEU A 118 -5.26 -2.89 -19.25
CA LEU A 118 -5.73 -2.51 -20.59
C LEU A 118 -7.25 -2.66 -20.81
N PRO A 119 -7.95 -3.69 -20.29
CA PRO A 119 -9.38 -3.83 -20.50
C PRO A 119 -10.23 -2.75 -19.81
N LYS A 120 -9.74 -2.09 -18.76
CA LYS A 120 -10.53 -1.18 -17.89
C LYS A 120 -10.24 0.31 -18.08
N ILE A 121 -9.39 0.63 -19.05
CA ILE A 121 -8.97 2.00 -19.34
C ILE A 121 -9.42 2.45 -20.74
N LYS A 122 -9.51 3.75 -20.96
CA LYS A 122 -9.85 4.38 -22.22
C LYS A 122 -8.74 4.21 -23.26
N ASN A 123 -9.12 4.26 -24.54
CA ASN A 123 -8.24 3.99 -25.68
C ASN A 123 -6.96 4.85 -25.70
N ASP A 124 -7.02 6.11 -25.24
CA ASP A 124 -5.85 6.99 -25.23
C ASP A 124 -4.77 6.49 -24.26
N LYS A 125 -5.16 5.98 -23.09
CA LYS A 125 -4.23 5.37 -22.14
C LYS A 125 -3.74 4.01 -22.61
N LYS A 126 -4.59 3.20 -23.27
CA LYS A 126 -4.16 1.94 -23.90
C LYS A 126 -3.02 2.17 -24.89
N LYS A 127 -3.16 3.18 -25.76
CA LYS A 127 -2.11 3.54 -26.74
C LYS A 127 -0.81 3.92 -26.04
N LYS A 128 -0.87 4.73 -24.98
CA LYS A 128 0.32 5.10 -24.18
C LYS A 128 0.98 3.88 -23.53
N ILE A 129 0.20 2.98 -22.92
CA ILE A 129 0.73 1.75 -22.33
C ILE A 129 1.39 0.89 -23.41
N HIS A 130 0.73 0.63 -24.53
CA HIS A 130 1.33 -0.15 -25.63
C HIS A 130 2.64 0.46 -26.14
N TYR A 131 2.69 1.79 -26.29
CA TYR A 131 3.91 2.49 -26.64
C TYR A 131 5.02 2.26 -25.61
N LEU A 132 4.73 2.42 -24.32
CA LEU A 132 5.70 2.18 -23.25
C LEU A 132 6.15 0.72 -23.20
N MET A 133 5.24 -0.23 -23.42
CA MET A 133 5.56 -1.67 -23.41
C MET A 133 6.45 -2.09 -24.59
N SER A 134 6.58 -1.29 -25.64
CA SER A 134 7.54 -1.54 -26.73
C SER A 134 9.01 -1.46 -26.26
N TYR A 135 9.27 -0.76 -25.16
CA TYR A 135 10.60 -0.72 -24.53
C TYR A 135 10.87 -1.91 -23.60
N PHE A 136 9.85 -2.74 -23.32
CA PHE A 136 9.93 -3.92 -22.47
C PHE A 136 9.94 -5.21 -23.30
N GLN A 137 10.45 -5.18 -24.54
CA GLN A 137 10.43 -6.34 -25.45
C GLN A 137 11.19 -7.55 -24.88
N ASN A 138 12.34 -7.32 -24.26
CA ASN A 138 13.17 -8.39 -23.68
C ASN A 138 12.76 -8.78 -22.24
N VAL A 139 11.67 -8.22 -21.75
CA VAL A 139 11.17 -8.49 -20.39
C VAL A 139 10.02 -9.47 -20.49
N GLU A 140 10.08 -10.55 -19.74
CA GLU A 140 9.03 -11.56 -19.72
C GLU A 140 7.80 -11.07 -18.93
N GLN A 141 6.65 -11.69 -19.17
CA GLN A 141 5.48 -11.46 -18.32
C GLN A 141 5.51 -12.48 -17.19
N ILE A 142 5.28 -12.00 -15.98
CA ILE A 142 5.07 -12.84 -14.80
C ILE A 142 3.58 -12.90 -14.45
N HIS A 143 3.14 -14.05 -13.96
CA HIS A 143 1.80 -14.20 -13.42
C HIS A 143 1.69 -13.45 -12.08
N PRO A 144 0.65 -12.62 -11.83
CA PRO A 144 0.54 -11.87 -10.58
C PRO A 144 0.60 -12.70 -9.29
N TYR A 145 -0.09 -13.85 -9.24
CA TYR A 145 -0.04 -14.76 -8.07
C TYR A 145 1.33 -15.40 -7.81
N SER A 146 2.25 -15.43 -8.78
CA SER A 146 3.60 -15.95 -8.55
C SER A 146 4.54 -14.88 -7.96
N ILE A 147 4.07 -13.64 -7.79
CA ILE A 147 4.87 -12.57 -7.21
C ILE A 147 4.91 -12.74 -5.69
N HIS A 148 6.10 -13.00 -5.16
CA HIS A 148 6.35 -12.98 -3.72
C HIS A 148 6.73 -11.57 -3.25
N TRP A 149 5.74 -10.71 -3.04
CA TRP A 149 5.94 -9.29 -2.67
C TRP A 149 6.88 -9.09 -1.48
N ASN A 150 6.77 -9.92 -0.44
CA ASN A 150 7.60 -9.85 0.77
C ASN A 150 9.09 -10.18 0.55
N ARG A 151 9.44 -10.76 -0.60
CA ARG A 151 10.83 -11.10 -0.96
C ARG A 151 11.51 -10.01 -1.80
N LEU A 152 10.76 -9.01 -2.25
CA LEU A 152 11.31 -7.90 -3.04
C LEU A 152 12.22 -7.04 -2.15
N LYS A 153 13.45 -6.83 -2.60
CA LYS A 153 14.45 -6.03 -1.87
C LYS A 153 14.77 -4.76 -2.64
N TYR A 154 14.51 -3.63 -2.01
CA TYR A 154 14.85 -2.31 -2.54
C TYR A 154 16.23 -1.88 -2.08
N GLN A 155 17.15 -1.76 -3.02
CA GLN A 155 18.53 -1.30 -2.86
C GLN A 155 18.70 0.06 -3.54
N ARG A 156 19.85 0.71 -3.34
CA ARG A 156 20.13 2.03 -3.93
C ARG A 156 19.94 2.07 -5.45
N SER A 157 20.21 0.96 -6.14
CA SER A 157 20.11 0.82 -7.60
C SER A 157 18.68 0.70 -8.14
N ASN A 158 17.71 0.26 -7.33
CA ASN A 158 16.33 0.02 -7.74
C ASN A 158 15.29 0.70 -6.84
N LYS A 159 15.71 1.57 -5.92
CA LYS A 159 14.84 2.28 -4.96
C LYS A 159 13.77 3.13 -5.66
N ASN A 160 14.07 3.64 -6.84
CA ASN A 160 13.13 4.35 -7.71
C ASN A 160 11.91 3.49 -8.12
N TYR A 161 12.03 2.16 -8.13
CA TYR A 161 10.91 1.26 -8.43
C TYR A 161 9.95 1.07 -7.26
N GLU A 162 10.37 1.31 -6.02
CA GLU A 162 9.62 0.96 -4.80
C GLU A 162 8.18 1.46 -4.85
N MET A 163 7.97 2.71 -5.24
CA MET A 163 6.64 3.29 -5.35
C MET A 163 5.81 2.65 -6.46
N LEU A 164 6.36 2.45 -7.66
CA LEU A 164 5.62 1.84 -8.77
C LEU A 164 5.23 0.40 -8.48
N ILE A 165 6.12 -0.33 -7.82
CA ILE A 165 5.90 -1.72 -7.44
C ILE A 165 4.85 -1.81 -6.33
N ASN A 166 4.86 -0.88 -5.37
CA ASN A 166 3.79 -0.80 -4.38
C ASN A 166 2.43 -0.46 -5.00
N ILE A 167 2.39 0.38 -6.04
CA ILE A 167 1.16 0.64 -6.79
C ILE A 167 0.74 -0.61 -7.56
N CYS A 168 1.67 -1.32 -8.20
CA CYS A 168 1.38 -2.60 -8.85
C CYS A 168 0.86 -3.64 -7.85
N HIS A 169 1.40 -3.69 -6.64
CA HIS A 169 0.90 -4.55 -5.57
C HIS A 169 -0.53 -4.20 -5.19
N PHE A 170 -0.80 -2.91 -4.95
CA PHE A 170 -2.15 -2.41 -4.67
C PHE A 170 -3.15 -2.75 -5.78
N ILE A 171 -2.71 -2.65 -7.04
CA ILE A 171 -3.52 -3.02 -8.20
C ILE A 171 -3.78 -4.53 -8.21
N VAL A 172 -2.75 -5.36 -8.13
CA VAL A 172 -2.85 -6.83 -8.16
C VAL A 172 -3.81 -7.34 -7.09
N ASP A 173 -3.64 -6.85 -5.87
CA ASP A 173 -4.47 -7.26 -4.75
C ASP A 173 -5.93 -6.83 -4.91
N GLY A 174 -6.19 -5.66 -5.50
CA GLY A 174 -7.55 -5.20 -5.80
C GLY A 174 -8.18 -5.84 -7.05
N LEU A 175 -7.39 -6.46 -7.92
CA LEU A 175 -7.83 -6.96 -9.22
C LEU A 175 -8.22 -8.45 -9.23
N LEU A 176 -7.80 -9.24 -8.25
CA LEU A 176 -7.69 -10.69 -8.36
C LEU A 176 -8.64 -11.50 -7.48
N LEU A 177 -9.93 -11.16 -7.50
CA LEU A 177 -10.99 -12.01 -6.95
C LEU A 177 -11.98 -12.43 -8.05
N SER A 178 -11.56 -13.37 -8.91
CA SER A 178 -12.33 -14.54 -9.39
C SER A 178 -11.57 -15.21 -10.54
N THR A 179 -11.26 -16.49 -10.41
CA THR A 179 -10.73 -17.34 -11.48
C THR A 179 -11.85 -18.21 -12.03
N ASP A 180 -12.63 -17.65 -12.96
CA ASP A 180 -13.48 -18.47 -13.83
C ASP A 180 -12.98 -18.24 -15.28
N ASP A 181 -12.45 -19.29 -15.88
CA ASP A 181 -12.15 -19.43 -17.32
C ASP A 181 -10.96 -18.64 -17.92
N GLY A 182 -9.85 -18.51 -17.20
CA GLY A 182 -8.56 -18.07 -17.78
C GLY A 182 -8.51 -16.61 -18.27
N ASN A 183 -9.63 -15.89 -18.20
CA ASN A 183 -9.75 -14.46 -18.41
C ASN A 183 -9.83 -13.76 -17.06
N TYR A 184 -8.84 -12.93 -16.75
CA TYR A 184 -8.80 -12.14 -15.53
C TYR A 184 -10.02 -11.21 -15.47
N LYS A 185 -11.02 -11.54 -14.64
CA LYS A 185 -12.09 -10.60 -14.31
C LYS A 185 -11.53 -9.61 -13.31
N ILE A 186 -11.18 -8.43 -13.82
CA ILE A 186 -10.90 -7.26 -13.01
C ILE A 186 -12.17 -6.96 -12.21
N ALA A 187 -12.10 -7.12 -10.88
CA ALA A 187 -13.18 -6.73 -9.98
C ALA A 187 -13.60 -5.29 -10.29
N ASN A 188 -14.89 -4.96 -10.12
CA ASN A 188 -15.36 -3.60 -10.43
C ASN A 188 -14.95 -2.57 -9.37
N PHE A 189 -14.39 -3.00 -8.24
CA PHE A 189 -13.95 -2.11 -7.16
C PHE A 189 -12.78 -2.73 -6.38
N ILE A 190 -11.94 -1.87 -5.79
CA ILE A 190 -10.88 -2.27 -4.85
C ILE A 190 -11.55 -2.76 -3.57
N ASP A 191 -11.18 -3.96 -3.12
CA ASP A 191 -11.75 -4.60 -1.92
C ASP A 191 -11.78 -3.66 -0.69
N GLU A 192 -12.79 -3.80 0.17
CA GLU A 192 -12.98 -2.97 1.37
C GLU A 192 -11.75 -3.03 2.29
N GLU A 193 -11.13 -4.21 2.42
CA GLU A 193 -9.90 -4.39 3.18
C GLU A 193 -8.72 -3.56 2.62
N ARG A 194 -8.65 -3.38 1.30
CA ARG A 194 -7.57 -2.61 0.67
C ARG A 194 -7.79 -1.12 0.77
N MET A 195 -9.05 -0.68 0.69
CA MET A 195 -9.39 0.70 1.01
C MET A 195 -9.19 1.01 2.50
N HIS A 196 -9.45 0.05 3.39
CA HIS A 196 -9.10 0.15 4.81
C HIS A 196 -7.59 0.34 5.00
N ALA A 197 -6.75 -0.52 4.42
CA ALA A 197 -5.30 -0.40 4.52
C ALA A 197 -4.77 0.92 3.91
N LEU A 198 -5.35 1.39 2.80
CA LEU A 198 -5.01 2.69 2.22
C LEU A 198 -5.40 3.84 3.15
N PHE A 199 -6.58 3.77 3.76
CA PHE A 199 -7.09 4.76 4.71
C PHE A 199 -6.22 4.85 5.96
N GLU A 200 -5.91 3.70 6.57
CA GLU A 200 -5.00 3.58 7.72
C GLU A 200 -3.64 4.24 7.41
N LYS A 201 -3.02 3.83 6.30
CA LYS A 201 -1.72 4.34 5.88
C LYS A 201 -1.76 5.83 5.54
N PHE A 202 -2.86 6.30 4.94
CA PHE A 202 -3.09 7.72 4.68
C PHE A 202 -3.09 8.53 5.97
N VAL A 203 -3.90 8.14 6.97
CA VAL A 203 -4.00 8.85 8.26
C VAL A 203 -2.64 8.88 8.96
N LEU A 204 -1.93 7.74 8.98
CA LEU A 204 -0.58 7.65 9.53
C LEU A 204 0.39 8.61 8.85
N GLN A 205 0.45 8.59 7.52
CA GLN A 205 1.40 9.42 6.76
C GLN A 205 1.01 10.90 6.76
N TYR A 206 -0.28 11.21 6.88
CA TYR A 206 -0.76 12.56 7.10
C TYR A 206 -0.11 13.13 8.37
N TYR A 207 -0.32 12.51 9.54
CA TYR A 207 0.25 13.01 10.80
C TYR A 207 1.78 13.01 10.81
N ARG A 208 2.45 12.03 10.20
CA ARG A 208 3.92 12.06 10.05
C ARG A 208 4.41 13.30 9.30
N SER A 209 3.63 13.79 8.36
CA SER A 209 4.01 14.92 7.51
C SER A 209 3.57 16.27 8.04
N THR A 210 2.39 16.37 8.67
CA THR A 210 1.81 17.63 9.13
C THR A 210 2.05 17.91 10.60
N ARG A 211 2.23 16.87 11.43
CA ARG A 211 2.43 16.93 12.88
C ARG A 211 3.63 16.07 13.32
N PRO A 212 4.84 16.30 12.80
CA PRO A 212 6.02 15.50 13.14
C PRO A 212 6.35 15.50 14.64
N GLU A 213 5.96 16.55 15.36
CA GLU A 213 6.09 16.68 16.81
C GLU A 213 5.29 15.64 17.61
N LEU A 214 4.28 15.01 16.99
CA LEU A 214 3.47 13.96 17.61
C LEU A 214 3.99 12.54 17.33
N HIS A 215 5.16 12.40 16.70
CA HIS A 215 5.85 11.11 16.51
C HIS A 215 4.96 9.95 16.05
N ALA A 216 4.10 10.21 15.05
CA ALA A 216 3.09 9.28 14.57
C ALA A 216 3.70 7.95 14.07
N ALA A 217 3.29 6.85 14.69
CA ALA A 217 3.73 5.50 14.33
C ALA A 217 2.71 4.43 14.78
N PRO A 218 2.63 3.29 14.08
CA PRO A 218 2.09 2.08 14.68
C PRO A 218 2.90 1.71 15.93
N ALA A 219 2.25 1.20 16.96
CA ALA A 219 2.89 0.79 18.20
C ALA A 219 2.43 -0.61 18.61
N GLY A 220 3.40 -1.47 18.93
CA GLY A 220 3.13 -2.68 19.69
C GLY A 220 2.90 -2.31 21.15
N ILE A 221 1.80 -2.77 21.72
CA ILE A 221 1.45 -2.54 23.13
C ILE A 221 1.63 -3.88 23.86
N PRO A 222 2.50 -3.96 24.88
CA PRO A 222 2.63 -5.17 25.67
C PRO A 222 1.37 -5.37 26.51
N TRP A 223 0.98 -6.63 26.71
CA TRP A 223 -0.08 -6.96 27.67
C TRP A 223 0.40 -6.65 29.09
N ALA A 224 -0.42 -5.93 29.86
CA ALA A 224 -0.20 -5.62 31.27
C ALA A 224 -0.51 -6.84 32.15
N VAL A 225 0.27 -7.91 31.97
CA VAL A 225 0.13 -9.17 32.72
C VAL A 225 1.00 -9.10 33.96
N GLN A 226 0.42 -9.45 35.12
CA GLN A 226 1.16 -9.50 36.40
C GLN A 226 1.83 -10.86 36.66
N SER A 227 1.58 -11.87 35.82
CA SER A 227 2.11 -13.23 35.94
C SER A 227 3.48 -13.40 35.26
N THR A 228 4.38 -14.13 35.90
CA THR A 228 5.80 -14.32 35.53
C THR A 228 6.07 -15.69 34.86
N GLY A 229 5.34 -16.05 33.80
CA GLY A 229 5.53 -17.33 33.09
C GLY A 229 5.49 -17.22 31.56
N ASP A 230 5.86 -18.31 30.88
CA ASP A 230 5.96 -18.45 29.41
C ASP A 230 4.63 -18.25 28.64
N THR A 231 3.55 -17.87 29.32
CA THR A 231 2.19 -17.72 28.77
C THR A 231 2.03 -16.52 27.84
N LEU A 232 2.99 -15.60 27.80
CA LEU A 232 2.93 -14.39 26.97
C LEU A 232 3.00 -14.70 25.46
N GLU A 233 3.61 -15.81 25.05
CA GLU A 233 3.76 -16.18 23.63
C GLU A 233 2.43 -16.51 22.95
N TYR A 234 1.42 -16.92 23.71
CA TYR A 234 0.09 -17.28 23.18
C TYR A 234 -0.90 -16.11 23.15
N LEU A 235 -0.52 -14.96 23.69
CA LEU A 235 -1.38 -13.78 23.66
C LEU A 235 -1.30 -13.09 22.28
N PRO A 236 -2.42 -12.62 21.73
CA PRO A 236 -2.41 -11.93 20.46
C PRO A 236 -1.60 -10.64 20.56
N ALA A 237 -0.78 -10.35 19.54
CA ALA A 237 -0.05 -9.10 19.48
C ALA A 237 -1.03 -7.91 19.40
N MET A 238 -0.93 -6.94 20.31
CA MET A 238 -1.67 -5.70 20.23
C MET A 238 -0.87 -4.69 19.41
N ILE A 239 -1.30 -4.44 18.18
CA ILE A 239 -0.66 -3.47 17.29
C ILE A 239 -1.71 -2.41 16.94
N THR A 240 -1.42 -1.16 17.27
CA THR A 240 -2.29 -0.03 16.89
C THR A 240 -2.02 0.37 15.44
N ASP A 241 -3.07 0.80 14.75
CA ASP A 241 -2.96 1.47 13.45
C ASP A 241 -2.08 2.73 13.54
N ILE A 242 -2.49 3.71 14.36
CA ILE A 242 -1.76 4.96 14.57
C ILE A 242 -1.70 5.29 16.06
N THR A 243 -0.50 5.56 16.56
CA THR A 243 -0.27 6.17 17.87
C THR A 243 0.42 7.51 17.68
N LEU A 244 -0.22 8.57 18.20
CA LEU A 244 0.35 9.91 18.32
C LEU A 244 0.87 10.11 19.74
N ARG A 245 2.11 10.57 19.89
CA ARG A 245 2.80 10.77 21.17
C ARG A 245 3.35 12.17 21.26
N ASP A 246 2.86 12.92 22.25
CA ASP A 246 3.48 14.15 22.69
C ASP A 246 4.40 13.84 23.88
N ALA A 247 5.69 13.70 23.59
CA ALA A 247 6.71 13.37 24.59
C ALA A 247 6.89 14.47 25.64
N LYS A 248 6.54 15.73 25.35
CA LYS A 248 6.73 16.84 26.29
C LYS A 248 5.69 16.83 27.39
N ASN A 249 4.44 16.49 27.04
CA ASN A 249 3.30 16.52 27.96
C ASN A 249 2.89 15.13 28.47
N ASN A 250 3.64 14.08 28.11
CA ASN A 250 3.32 12.67 28.41
C ASN A 250 1.87 12.30 28.07
N LYS A 251 1.41 12.74 26.90
CA LYS A 251 0.08 12.43 26.34
C LYS A 251 0.23 11.48 25.16
N THR A 252 -0.63 10.47 25.09
CA THR A 252 -0.68 9.50 23.99
C THR A 252 -2.11 9.37 23.47
N LEU A 253 -2.29 9.48 22.15
CA LEU A 253 -3.56 9.27 21.47
C LEU A 253 -3.45 8.07 20.54
N ILE A 254 -4.30 7.07 20.75
CA ILE A 254 -4.40 5.88 19.88
C ILE A 254 -5.55 6.10 18.90
N ILE A 255 -5.30 6.05 17.61
CA ILE A 255 -6.31 6.16 16.57
C ILE A 255 -6.41 4.80 15.88
N ASP A 256 -7.58 4.18 15.99
CA ASP A 256 -7.93 2.92 15.32
C ASP A 256 -8.88 3.26 14.17
N THR A 257 -8.45 2.96 12.95
CA THR A 257 -9.13 3.36 11.73
C THR A 257 -10.03 2.26 11.22
N LYS A 258 -11.19 2.61 10.69
CA LYS A 258 -12.13 1.65 10.10
C LYS A 258 -12.69 2.17 8.79
N TYR A 259 -12.85 1.25 7.85
CA TYR A 259 -13.44 1.51 6.55
C TYR A 259 -14.56 0.49 6.37
N TYR A 260 -15.81 0.94 6.48
CA TYR A 260 -16.98 0.10 6.33
C TYR A 260 -17.96 0.72 5.33
N GLY A 261 -18.78 -0.13 4.72
CA GLY A 261 -20.02 0.33 4.07
C GLY A 261 -20.98 0.99 5.05
N GLU A 262 -21.06 0.46 6.27
CA GLU A 262 -21.93 0.96 7.34
C GLU A 262 -21.14 1.19 8.64
N THR A 263 -21.15 2.42 9.17
CA THR A 263 -20.41 2.78 10.40
C THR A 263 -21.14 2.34 11.68
N MET A 264 -22.41 1.95 11.55
CA MET A 264 -23.27 1.48 12.64
C MET A 264 -23.72 0.04 12.41
N GLN A 265 -23.85 -0.74 13.48
CA GLN A 265 -24.56 -2.02 13.48
C GLN A 265 -26.01 -1.80 13.94
N LYS A 266 -26.96 -2.50 13.32
CA LYS A 266 -28.38 -2.49 13.73
C LYS A 266 -28.71 -3.75 14.51
N GLN A 267 -29.21 -3.59 15.73
CA GLN A 267 -29.75 -4.69 16.52
C GLN A 267 -31.09 -4.25 17.13
N TYR A 268 -32.17 -5.00 16.85
CA TYR A 268 -33.54 -4.72 17.34
C TYR A 268 -33.93 -3.23 17.21
N ASP A 269 -33.82 -2.67 15.99
CA ASP A 269 -34.13 -1.29 15.62
C ASP A 269 -33.28 -0.18 16.26
N LYS A 270 -32.23 -0.53 17.04
CA LYS A 270 -31.25 0.43 17.56
C LYS A 270 -29.95 0.37 16.76
N ALA A 271 -29.54 1.51 16.22
CA ALA A 271 -28.22 1.70 15.65
C ALA A 271 -27.21 1.89 16.80
N THR A 272 -26.19 1.02 16.87
CA THR A 272 -25.10 1.11 17.84
C THR A 272 -23.76 1.02 17.12
N TYR A 273 -22.69 1.48 17.75
CA TYR A 273 -21.35 1.32 17.21
C TYR A 273 -20.93 -0.16 17.18
N HIS A 274 -20.02 -0.49 16.27
CA HIS A 274 -19.41 -1.82 16.22
C HIS A 274 -18.66 -2.11 17.52
N SER A 275 -19.27 -2.96 18.35
CA SER A 275 -18.78 -3.28 19.70
C SER A 275 -17.34 -3.82 19.71
N ASN A 276 -16.98 -4.66 18.73
CA ASN A 276 -15.63 -5.21 18.58
C ASN A 276 -14.54 -4.14 18.48
N ASN A 277 -14.79 -3.06 17.72
CA ASN A 277 -13.82 -1.97 17.57
C ASN A 277 -13.66 -1.22 18.89
N MET A 278 -14.76 -1.04 19.64
CA MET A 278 -14.69 -0.42 20.95
C MET A 278 -13.92 -1.26 21.98
N TYR A 279 -14.13 -2.57 21.98
CA TYR A 279 -13.38 -3.48 22.86
C TYR A 279 -11.89 -3.52 22.51
N GLN A 280 -11.55 -3.48 21.22
CA GLN A 280 -10.18 -3.41 20.75
C GLN A 280 -9.51 -2.11 21.23
N LEU A 281 -10.12 -0.95 20.97
CA LEU A 281 -9.58 0.34 21.39
C LEU A 281 -9.45 0.45 22.91
N LEU A 282 -10.45 -0.04 23.66
CA LEU A 282 -10.40 -0.11 25.12
C LEU A 282 -9.19 -0.92 25.60
N SER A 283 -8.95 -2.09 24.99
CA SER A 283 -7.80 -2.94 25.32
C SER A 283 -6.48 -2.23 25.06
N TYR A 284 -6.35 -1.53 23.93
CA TYR A 284 -5.16 -0.75 23.60
C TYR A 284 -4.90 0.36 24.61
N ILE A 285 -5.92 1.18 24.92
CA ILE A 285 -5.79 2.30 25.86
C ILE A 285 -5.35 1.81 27.23
N LYS A 286 -6.00 0.77 27.77
CA LYS A 286 -5.72 0.31 29.14
C LYS A 286 -4.35 -0.31 29.29
N ASN A 287 -3.90 -1.11 28.33
CA ASN A 287 -2.55 -1.66 28.38
C ASN A 287 -1.49 -0.57 28.16
N LYS A 288 -1.76 0.40 27.28
CA LYS A 288 -0.83 1.52 27.04
C LYS A 288 -0.72 2.46 28.24
N GLU A 289 -1.83 2.72 28.92
CA GLU A 289 -1.87 3.52 30.15
C GLU A 289 -0.94 2.95 31.23
N VAL A 290 -0.96 1.62 31.41
CA VAL A 290 -0.04 0.93 32.33
C VAL A 290 1.42 1.04 31.87
N GLU A 291 1.66 0.91 30.56
CA GLU A 291 3.02 0.99 29.99
C GLU A 291 3.65 2.38 30.16
N VAL A 292 2.91 3.46 29.90
CA VAL A 292 3.47 4.83 29.88
C VAL A 292 3.24 5.62 31.17
N GLY A 293 2.31 5.20 32.03
CA GLY A 293 1.95 5.92 33.25
C GLY A 293 1.42 7.35 33.03
N GLY A 294 1.07 7.69 31.79
CA GLY A 294 0.63 9.02 31.34
C GLY A 294 -0.83 9.03 30.90
N LYS A 295 -1.30 10.17 30.40
CA LYS A 295 -2.67 10.28 29.88
C LYS A 295 -2.75 9.60 28.52
N VAL A 296 -3.56 8.55 28.43
CA VAL A 296 -3.87 7.86 27.18
C VAL A 296 -5.32 8.13 26.82
N GLY A 297 -5.56 8.50 25.57
CA GLY A 297 -6.89 8.57 24.97
C GLY A 297 -6.94 7.75 23.70
N GLY A 298 -8.13 7.54 23.16
CA GLY A 298 -8.23 6.94 21.85
C GLY A 298 -9.43 7.37 21.03
N ILE A 299 -9.31 7.12 19.73
CA ILE A 299 -10.27 7.52 18.72
C ILE A 299 -10.57 6.34 17.82
N LEU A 300 -11.86 6.04 17.62
CA LEU A 300 -12.29 5.29 16.46
C LEU A 300 -12.55 6.27 15.32
N LEU A 301 -11.75 6.15 14.25
CA LEU A 301 -11.87 7.01 13.08
C LEU A 301 -12.46 6.21 11.92
N TYR A 302 -13.72 6.48 11.60
CA TYR A 302 -14.44 5.83 10.51
C TYR A 302 -14.32 6.62 9.22
N ALA A 303 -14.00 5.97 8.10
CA ALA A 303 -14.16 6.56 6.78
C ALA A 303 -15.64 6.58 6.40
N LYS A 304 -16.23 7.78 6.23
CA LYS A 304 -17.59 7.93 5.71
C LYS A 304 -17.56 7.82 4.19
N THR A 305 -18.46 7.02 3.64
CA THR A 305 -18.72 6.99 2.20
C THR A 305 -20.10 7.59 1.91
N GLN A 306 -21.21 6.94 2.31
CA GLN A 306 -22.56 7.38 1.91
C GLN A 306 -23.58 7.55 3.04
N GLU A 307 -23.25 7.17 4.27
CA GLU A 307 -24.23 7.24 5.36
C GLU A 307 -24.62 8.67 5.70
N VAL A 308 -25.92 8.91 5.88
CA VAL A 308 -26.47 10.25 6.18
C VAL A 308 -26.16 10.70 7.61
N VAL A 309 -25.98 9.75 8.54
CA VAL A 309 -25.83 10.02 9.97
C VAL A 309 -24.66 9.24 10.53
N VAL A 310 -23.66 9.95 11.07
CA VAL A 310 -22.67 9.36 11.98
C VAL A 310 -22.49 10.29 13.17
N PRO A 311 -22.65 9.83 14.43
CA PRO A 311 -22.43 10.67 15.58
C PRO A 311 -20.94 10.84 15.81
N ASN A 312 -20.45 12.07 15.67
CA ASN A 312 -19.23 12.47 16.36
C ASN A 312 -19.57 12.50 17.85
N GLN A 313 -18.93 11.64 18.64
CA GLN A 313 -19.13 11.59 20.08
C GLN A 313 -17.81 11.61 20.81
N GLU A 314 -17.81 12.28 21.95
CA GLU A 314 -16.68 12.36 22.87
C GLU A 314 -17.22 12.01 24.25
N PHE A 315 -16.52 11.11 24.94
CA PHE A 315 -16.90 10.69 26.28
C PHE A 315 -15.67 10.22 27.07
N GLU A 316 -15.83 10.17 28.39
CA GLU A 316 -14.86 9.55 29.27
C GLU A 316 -15.32 8.15 29.65
N LEU A 317 -14.41 7.19 29.59
CA LEU A 317 -14.64 5.82 30.03
C LEU A 317 -13.43 5.36 30.85
N LEU A 318 -13.69 4.91 32.08
CA LEU A 318 -12.64 4.46 33.00
C LEU A 318 -11.48 5.47 33.19
N GLY A 319 -11.78 6.76 33.13
CA GLY A 319 -10.79 7.84 33.30
C GLY A 319 -9.98 8.20 32.06
N ASN A 320 -10.21 7.54 30.91
CA ASN A 320 -9.58 7.89 29.63
C ASN A 320 -10.55 8.61 28.70
N TYR A 321 -10.00 9.44 27.83
CA TYR A 321 -10.74 10.11 26.77
C TYR A 321 -10.98 9.16 25.60
N TYR A 322 -12.23 9.09 25.14
CA TYR A 322 -12.64 8.38 23.94
C TYR A 322 -13.33 9.33 22.98
N SER A 323 -13.04 9.17 21.70
CA SER A 323 -13.78 9.84 20.63
C SER A 323 -14.15 8.88 19.53
N LEU A 324 -15.35 9.04 19.00
CA LEU A 324 -15.76 8.43 17.75
C LEU A 324 -15.92 9.56 16.77
N LYS A 325 -15.17 9.47 15.67
CA LYS A 325 -15.20 10.48 14.62
C LYS A 325 -15.32 9.83 13.27
N THR A 326 -15.91 10.59 12.38
CA THR A 326 -16.09 10.16 11.00
C THR A 326 -15.40 11.14 10.08
N LEU A 327 -14.53 10.61 9.23
CA LEU A 327 -13.87 11.36 8.18
C LEU A 327 -14.67 11.21 6.89
N ASP A 328 -15.39 12.26 6.50
CA ASP A 328 -16.11 12.27 5.23
C ASP A 328 -15.13 12.31 4.07
N LEU A 329 -15.06 11.24 3.27
CA LEU A 329 -14.16 11.15 2.13
C LEU A 329 -14.79 11.71 0.84
N ASN A 330 -16.02 12.26 0.91
CA ASN A 330 -16.75 12.84 -0.21
C ASN A 330 -16.80 14.38 -0.20
N GLN A 331 -16.18 15.02 0.79
CA GLN A 331 -15.99 16.47 0.81
C GLN A 331 -14.68 16.88 0.13
N ASP A 332 -14.42 18.19 0.07
CA ASP A 332 -13.13 18.70 -0.40
C ASP A 332 -11.97 18.25 0.50
N PHE A 333 -10.81 18.01 -0.10
CA PHE A 333 -9.66 17.49 0.63
C PHE A 333 -9.17 18.46 1.72
N GLU A 334 -9.36 19.77 1.57
CA GLU A 334 -9.07 20.74 2.62
C GLU A 334 -9.93 20.51 3.88
N ALA A 335 -11.21 20.19 3.70
CA ALA A 335 -12.09 19.88 4.83
C ALA A 335 -11.70 18.55 5.51
N ILE A 336 -11.21 17.56 4.74
CA ILE A 336 -10.63 16.32 5.30
C ILE A 336 -9.41 16.65 6.18
N LYS A 337 -8.50 17.50 5.70
CA LYS A 337 -7.34 17.94 6.49
C LYS A 337 -7.76 18.64 7.77
N ASN A 338 -8.71 19.57 7.68
CA ASN A 338 -9.20 20.32 8.84
C ASN A 338 -9.76 19.38 9.92
N THR A 339 -10.50 18.34 9.54
CA THR A 339 -10.98 17.32 10.49
C THR A 339 -9.84 16.58 11.18
N LEU A 340 -8.80 16.17 10.43
CA LEU A 340 -7.64 15.48 11.00
C LEU A 340 -6.79 16.41 11.89
N ASP A 341 -6.64 17.68 11.53
CA ASP A 341 -5.97 18.68 12.35
C ASP A 341 -6.74 18.94 13.66
N ASN A 342 -8.06 19.05 13.59
CA ASN A 342 -8.92 19.23 14.77
C ASN A 342 -8.84 18.06 15.74
N ILE A 343 -8.64 16.82 15.25
CA ILE A 343 -8.40 15.66 16.12
C ILE A 343 -7.17 15.87 16.99
N ALA A 344 -6.06 16.31 16.40
CA ALA A 344 -4.82 16.54 17.13
C ALA A 344 -4.97 17.75 18.08
N LEU A 345 -5.57 18.83 17.60
CA LEU A 345 -5.78 20.04 18.41
C LEU A 345 -6.64 19.75 19.64
N ASN A 346 -7.79 19.09 19.49
CA ASN A 346 -8.73 18.88 20.61
C ASN A 346 -8.18 18.03 21.76
N TYR A 347 -7.23 17.12 21.48
CA TYR A 347 -6.68 16.22 22.50
C TYR A 347 -5.38 16.74 23.13
N PHE A 348 -4.51 17.31 22.31
CA PHE A 348 -3.17 17.70 22.75
C PHE A 348 -3.10 19.15 23.25
N CYS A 349 -3.85 20.06 22.64
CA CYS A 349 -4.01 21.44 23.10
C CYS A 349 -5.11 21.53 24.17
#